data_AF-A0A1V1NRN6-F1
#
_entry.id   AF-A0A1V1NRN6-F1
#
_cell.length_a   1.000
_cell.length_b   1.000
_cell.length_c   1.000
_cell.angle_alpha   90.00
_cell.angle_beta   90.00
_cell.angle_gamma   90.00
#
_symmetry.space_group_name_H-M   'P 1'
#
loop_
_entity.id
_entity.type
_entity.pdbx_description
1 polymer ?
#
loop_
_entity_poly.entity_id
_entity_poly.type
_entity_poly.pdbx_seq_one_letter_code
_entity_poly.pdbx_strand_id
1 'polypeptide(L)'
;MKEGLVIVNTGDGKGKTTAALGQAFRAMGYKYKVCVIQFIKGTWKYGELVSKDQFKDLLDFHVMGKGFTFKSENLEEDKKNST
;
A
#
# COMPACT_ATOMS: atom_id res chain seq x y z
N MET A 1 11.16 25.10 6.46
CA MET A 1 10.60 23.72 6.34
C MET A 1 10.51 23.38 4.87
N LYS A 2 10.81 22.14 4.47
CA LYS A 2 10.52 21.69 3.09
C LYS A 2 9.05 21.28 3.03
N GLU A 3 8.37 21.65 1.96
CA GLU A 3 6.97 21.29 1.74
C GLU A 3 6.84 19.82 1.32
N GLY A 4 5.76 19.17 1.75
CA GLY A 4 5.41 17.82 1.29
C GLY A 4 4.84 17.87 -0.13
N LEU A 5 5.20 16.89 -0.97
CA LEU A 5 4.74 16.80 -2.36
C LEU A 5 3.76 15.64 -2.52
N VAL A 6 2.80 15.81 -3.44
CA VAL A 6 1.88 14.76 -3.88
C VAL A 6 2.32 14.27 -5.24
N ILE A 7 2.52 12.95 -5.38
CA ILE A 7 2.95 12.31 -6.62
C ILE A 7 1.84 11.35 -7.08
N VAL A 8 1.40 11.48 -8.33
CA VAL A 8 0.38 10.62 -8.93
C VAL A 8 1.00 9.80 -10.06
N ASN A 9 1.09 8.49 -9.86
CA ASN A 9 1.51 7.55 -10.90
C ASN A 9 0.27 7.01 -11.62
N THR A 10 0.02 7.45 -12.86
CA THR A 10 -1.16 7.09 -13.66
C THR A 10 -0.80 6.57 -15.06
N GLY A 11 -1.79 6.13 -15.85
CA GLY A 11 -1.64 5.56 -17.20
C GLY A 11 -1.80 4.02 -17.23
N ASP A 12 -1.95 3.44 -18.42
CA ASP A 12 -2.25 2.00 -18.56
C ASP A 12 -1.01 1.09 -18.47
N GLY A 13 0.19 1.68 -18.48
CA GLY A 13 1.44 0.97 -18.36
C GLY A 13 1.59 0.19 -17.04
N LYS A 14 2.29 -0.94 -17.10
CA LYS A 14 2.75 -1.67 -15.91
C LYS A 14 3.81 -0.84 -15.17
N GLY A 15 3.82 -0.90 -13.83
CA GLY A 15 4.89 -0.30 -13.01
C GLY A 15 4.47 0.84 -12.07
N LYS A 16 3.23 1.33 -12.11
CA LYS A 16 2.74 2.40 -11.21
C LYS A 16 2.93 2.05 -9.73
N THR A 17 2.51 0.84 -9.36
CA THR A 17 2.63 0.30 -8.01
C THR A 17 4.09 0.11 -7.62
N THR A 18 4.90 -0.42 -8.53
CA THR A 18 6.35 -0.62 -8.31
C THR A 18 7.08 0.70 -8.09
N ALA A 19 6.72 1.77 -8.82
CA ALA A 19 7.30 3.10 -8.62
C ALA A 19 6.95 3.69 -7.25
N ALA A 20 5.68 3.56 -6.82
CA ALA A 20 5.25 4.02 -5.50
C ALA A 20 5.99 3.28 -4.36
N LEU A 21 6.11 1.95 -4.49
CA LEU A 21 6.87 1.13 -3.57
C LEU A 21 8.36 1.45 -3.54
N GLY A 22 8.98 1.69 -4.69
CA GLY A 22 10.38 2.08 -4.76
C GLY A 22 10.67 3.34 -3.93
N GLN A 23 9.74 4.30 -3.93
CA GLN A 23 9.84 5.49 -3.09
C GLN A 23 9.62 5.18 -1.60
N ALA A 24 8.65 4.32 -1.28
CA ALA A 24 8.44 3.84 0.09
C ALA A 24 9.69 3.14 0.65
N PHE A 25 10.28 2.20 -0.09
CA PHE A 25 11.51 1.50 0.30
C PHE A 25 12.70 2.45 0.44
N ARG A 26 12.84 3.41 -0.48
CA ARG A 26 13.86 4.46 -0.37
C ARG A 26 13.70 5.28 0.92
N ALA A 27 12.48 5.70 1.24
CA ALA A 27 12.22 6.45 2.48
C ALA A 27 12.54 5.63 3.73
N MET A 28 12.17 4.35 3.75
CA MET A 28 12.52 3.44 4.85
C MET A 28 14.02 3.19 4.98
N GLY A 29 14.77 3.17 3.87
CA GLY A 29 16.24 3.12 3.89
C GLY A 29 16.88 4.31 4.61
N TYR A 30 16.22 5.48 4.59
CA TYR A 30 16.59 6.66 5.38
C TYR A 30 15.95 6.70 6.78
N LYS A 31 15.36 5.60 7.24
CA LYS A 31 14.66 5.45 8.54
C LYS A 31 13.43 6.35 8.70
N TYR A 32 12.80 6.78 7.61
CA TYR A 32 11.50 7.44 7.68
C TYR A 32 10.38 6.40 7.90
N LYS A 33 9.37 6.80 8.66
CA LYS A 33 8.12 6.02 8.81
C LYS A 33 7.29 6.16 7.55
N VAL A 34 6.77 5.04 7.06
CA VAL A 34 5.98 4.94 5.84
C VAL A 34 4.70 4.16 6.12
N CYS A 35 3.58 4.66 5.57
CA CYS A 35 2.30 3.99 5.59
C CYS A 35 1.88 3.66 4.15
N VAL A 36 1.56 2.40 3.89
CA VAL A 36 1.04 1.94 2.60
C VAL A 36 -0.39 1.46 2.78
N ILE A 37 -1.31 2.03 1.99
CA ILE A 37 -2.72 1.63 1.97
C ILE A 37 -3.02 1.08 0.58
N GLN A 38 -3.41 -0.19 0.52
CA GLN A 38 -3.81 -0.85 -0.71
C GLN A 38 -5.32 -1.05 -0.72
N PHE A 39 -6.00 -0.42 -1.69
CA PHE A 39 -7.46 -0.47 -1.82
C PHE A 39 -8.01 -1.70 -2.56
N ILE A 40 -7.17 -2.42 -3.30
CA ILE A 40 -7.58 -3.61 -4.07
C ILE A 40 -6.59 -4.72 -3.80
N LYS A 41 -7.10 -5.90 -3.43
CA LYS A 41 -6.31 -7.11 -3.17
C LYS A 41 -5.58 -7.54 -4.44
N GLY A 42 -4.29 -7.21 -4.54
CA GLY A 42 -3.41 -7.73 -5.57
C GLY A 42 -2.72 -9.01 -5.11
N THR A 43 -2.39 -9.90 -6.04
CA THR A 43 -1.54 -11.08 -5.78
C THR A 43 -0.09 -10.62 -5.57
N TRP A 44 0.21 -10.04 -4.41
CA TRP A 44 1.57 -9.67 -4.06
C TRP A 44 2.33 -10.94 -3.68
N LYS A 45 3.28 -11.34 -4.52
CA LYS A 45 4.23 -12.39 -4.19
C LYS A 45 5.20 -11.83 -3.15
N TYR A 46 4.88 -12.05 -1.88
CA TYR A 46 5.69 -12.28 -0.67
C TYR A 46 7.08 -11.64 -0.47
N GLY A 47 7.87 -11.23 -1.47
CA GLY A 47 9.16 -10.56 -1.30
C GLY A 47 9.09 -9.17 -0.67
N GLU A 48 8.03 -8.40 -0.98
CA GLU A 48 7.80 -7.06 -0.40
C GLU A 48 7.23 -7.13 1.04
N LEU A 49 6.60 -8.25 1.40
CA LEU A 49 6.11 -8.55 2.75
C LEU A 49 7.21 -9.07 3.67
N VAL A 50 8.26 -9.71 3.14
CA VAL A 50 9.45 -10.12 3.91
C VAL A 50 10.15 -8.90 4.53
N SER A 51 10.06 -7.74 3.88
CA SER A 51 10.54 -6.47 4.43
C SER A 51 9.75 -6.01 5.67
N LYS A 52 8.50 -6.46 5.85
CA LYS A 52 7.66 -6.07 6.99
C LYS A 52 8.27 -6.51 8.32
N ASP A 53 8.92 -7.67 8.37
CA ASP A 53 9.60 -8.15 9.58
C ASP A 53 10.91 -7.42 9.88
N GLN A 54 11.56 -6.88 8.85
CA GLN A 54 12.82 -6.13 9.01
C GLN A 54 12.58 -4.64 9.29
N PHE A 55 11.44 -4.11 8.84
CA PHE A 55 11.05 -2.71 8.96
C PHE A 55 9.76 -2.52 9.77
N LYS A 56 9.44 -3.44 10.68
CA LYS A 56 8.21 -3.42 11.49
C LYS A 56 8.01 -2.12 12.28
N ASP A 57 9.08 -1.43 12.64
CA ASP A 57 9.02 -0.13 13.33
C ASP A 57 8.83 1.07 12.38
N LEU A 58 9.01 0.85 11.08
CA LEU A 58 9.03 1.88 10.04
C LEU A 58 7.93 1.72 8.98
N LEU A 59 7.33 0.54 8.84
CA LEU A 59 6.31 0.24 7.84
C LEU A 59 4.98 -0.13 8.48
N ASP A 60 3.98 0.72 8.26
CA ASP A 60 2.58 0.36 8.48
C ASP A 60 1.92 -0.01 7.14
N PHE A 61 1.26 -1.17 7.08
CA PHE A 61 0.74 -1.73 5.83
C PHE A 61 -0.70 -2.20 5.99
N HIS A 62 -1.60 -1.49 5.33
CA HIS A 62 -3.05 -1.72 5.36
C HIS A 62 -3.53 -2.25 4.02
N VAL A 63 -4.15 -3.43 4.02
CA VAL A 63 -4.82 -3.99 2.84
C VAL A 63 -6.32 -3.90 3.06
N MET A 64 -6.96 -2.96 2.38
CA MET A 64 -8.40 -2.84 2.34
C MET A 64 -8.90 -3.81 1.26
N GLY A 65 -9.83 -4.69 1.63
CA GLY A 65 -10.39 -5.72 0.75
C GLY A 65 -11.29 -5.16 -0.36
N LYS A 66 -12.10 -6.04 -0.98
CA LYS A 66 -12.96 -5.69 -2.13
C LYS A 66 -13.97 -4.55 -1.87
N GLY A 67 -14.26 -4.22 -0.61
CA GLY A 67 -15.20 -3.17 -0.22
C GLY A 67 -14.88 -1.73 -0.59
N PHE A 68 -13.71 -1.45 -1.21
CA PHE A 68 -13.39 -0.10 -1.69
C PHE A 68 -13.67 0.11 -3.20
N THR A 69 -14.23 -0.89 -3.87
CA THR A 69 -14.66 -0.74 -5.27
C THR A 69 -16.13 -0.28 -5.31
N PHE A 70 -16.46 0.71 -6.14
CA PHE A 70 -17.82 1.28 -6.32
C PHE A 70 -18.88 0.28 -6.86
N LYS A 71 -18.63 -1.04 -6.74
CA LYS A 71 -19.56 -2.15 -7.04
C LYS A 71 -19.81 -3.02 -5.81
N SER A 72 -19.87 -2.44 -4.61
CA SER A 72 -20.31 -3.19 -3.42
C SER A 72 -21.83 -3.30 -3.40
N GLU A 73 -22.35 -4.45 -3.85
CA GLU A 73 -23.74 -4.86 -3.59
C GLU A 73 -23.90 -5.54 -2.21
N ASN A 74 -22.85 -5.62 -1.37
CA ASN A 74 -22.99 -6.24 -0.06
C ASN A 74 -22.02 -5.69 1.01
N LEU A 75 -22.45 -4.66 1.74
CA LEU A 75 -21.70 -3.99 2.82
C LEU A 75 -21.43 -4.89 4.05
N GLU A 76 -22.19 -5.97 4.21
CA GLU A 76 -22.15 -6.86 5.38
C GLU A 76 -20.92 -7.80 5.38
N GLU A 77 -20.44 -8.20 4.20
CA GLU A 77 -19.32 -9.15 4.07
C GLU A 77 -17.95 -8.47 4.26
N ASP A 78 -17.84 -7.19 3.92
CA ASP A 78 -16.61 -6.41 4.05
C ASP A 78 -16.24 -6.12 5.51
N LYS A 79 -17.22 -5.97 6.41
CA LYS A 79 -16.97 -5.79 7.85
C LYS A 79 -16.33 -7.01 8.51
N LYS A 80 -16.51 -8.20 7.93
CA LYS A 80 -16.04 -9.47 8.50
C LYS A 80 -14.59 -9.81 8.16
N ASN A 81 -14.03 -9.18 7.12
CA ASN A 81 -12.65 -9.39 6.66
C ASN A 81 -11.65 -8.33 7.17
N SER A 82 -12.08 -7.47 8.12
CA SER A 82 -11.26 -6.44 8.76
C SER A 82 -10.89 -6.77 10.23
N THR A 83 -10.76 -8.05 10.56
CA THR A 83 -10.09 -8.52 11.80
C THR A 83 -8.86 -9.33 11.41
#